data_AF-A0A1S3JN61-F1
#
_entry.id   AF-A0A1S3JN61-F1
#
_cell.length_a   1.000
_cell.length_b   1.000
_cell.length_c   1.000
_cell.angle_alpha   90.00
_cell.angle_beta   90.00
_cell.angle_gamma   90.00
#
_symmetry.space_group_name_H-M   'P 1'
#
loop_
_entity.id
_entity.type
_entity.pdbx_description
1 polymer ?
#
loop_
_entity_poly.entity_id
_entity_poly.type
_entity_poly.pdbx_seq_one_letter_code
_entity_poly.pdbx_strand_id
1 'polypeptide(L)'
;MAKEKGLNWREIKKLGDLQKTLGITLEDAIKLTQSVLHPEPYSKEEVCNILGVSAEELAQTSLSQNTLTVASFKLHDRATHVYSEAKRVWDFKKICDEQPHNASEMLGQLMNDSHTSCRDLYECSCPDLDHLVDLCIQSGALGSRLTGAGWGGCAVSMVPADCVQEFITMVQQRYYAKDPAREARVKESLFATVPGSGAVIYKWDD
;
A
#
# COMPACT_ATOMS: atom_id res chain seq x y z
N MET A 1 -20.06 -7.57 -0.40
CA MET A 1 -19.42 -8.78 -0.98
C MET A 1 -19.82 -10.08 -0.29
N ALA A 2 -19.49 -10.33 0.99
CA ALA A 2 -19.87 -11.59 1.66
C ALA A 2 -21.39 -11.85 1.64
N LYS A 3 -22.19 -10.83 1.98
CA LYS A 3 -23.66 -10.90 1.92
C LYS A 3 -24.18 -11.21 0.51
N GLU A 4 -23.61 -10.56 -0.51
CA GLU A 4 -23.95 -10.79 -1.92
C GLU A 4 -23.69 -12.23 -2.37
N LYS A 5 -22.71 -12.90 -1.74
CA LYS A 5 -22.40 -14.32 -1.97
C LYS A 5 -23.16 -15.28 -1.04
N GLY A 6 -24.17 -14.79 -0.33
CA GLY A 6 -24.99 -15.61 0.57
C GLY A 6 -24.26 -16.11 1.81
N LEU A 7 -23.10 -15.55 2.14
CA LEU A 7 -22.34 -15.90 3.34
C LEU A 7 -22.83 -15.11 4.56
N ASN A 8 -22.60 -15.64 5.76
CA ASN A 8 -22.78 -14.89 7.00
C ASN A 8 -21.73 -13.79 7.10
N TRP A 9 -22.06 -12.60 6.58
CA TRP A 9 -21.14 -11.47 6.54
C TRP A 9 -20.65 -11.02 7.92
N ARG A 10 -21.37 -11.33 9.01
CA ARG A 10 -20.98 -10.96 10.38
C ARG A 10 -19.72 -11.69 10.86
N GLU A 11 -19.48 -12.88 10.33
CA GLU A 11 -18.30 -13.71 10.64
C GLU A 11 -17.07 -13.31 9.81
N ILE A 12 -17.27 -12.62 8.68
CA ILE A 12 -16.20 -12.20 7.78
C ILE A 12 -15.69 -10.82 8.17
N LYS A 13 -14.51 -10.77 8.82
CA LYS A 13 -13.90 -9.52 9.30
C LYS A 13 -12.84 -8.94 8.38
N LYS A 14 -12.27 -9.73 7.46
CA LYS A 14 -11.18 -9.31 6.57
C LYS A 14 -11.45 -9.73 5.12
N LEU A 15 -10.96 -8.93 4.18
CA LEU A 15 -11.02 -9.25 2.74
C LEU A 15 -10.28 -10.56 2.41
N GLY A 16 -9.12 -10.80 3.02
CA GLY A 16 -8.41 -12.07 2.86
C GLY A 16 -9.19 -13.28 3.36
N ASP A 17 -9.98 -13.13 4.42
CA ASP A 17 -10.82 -14.23 4.94
C ASP A 17 -11.98 -14.52 3.98
N LEU A 18 -12.56 -13.49 3.36
CA LEU A 18 -13.57 -13.65 2.31
C LEU A 18 -13.01 -14.42 1.11
N GLN A 19 -11.84 -14.01 0.60
CA GLN A 19 -11.19 -14.66 -0.53
C GLN A 19 -10.90 -16.15 -0.25
N LYS A 20 -10.41 -16.47 0.96
CA LYS A 20 -10.19 -17.85 1.41
C LYS A 20 -11.49 -18.65 1.54
N THR A 21 -12.53 -18.05 2.14
CA THR A 21 -13.84 -18.71 2.33
C THR A 21 -14.50 -19.06 1.01
N LEU A 22 -14.35 -18.20 0.00
CA LEU A 22 -14.86 -18.43 -1.34
C LEU A 22 -13.99 -19.38 -2.17
N GLY A 23 -12.75 -19.67 -1.74
CA GLY A 23 -11.81 -20.52 -2.48
C GLY A 23 -11.39 -19.94 -3.85
N ILE A 24 -11.38 -18.61 -4.00
CA ILE A 24 -11.10 -17.94 -5.27
C ILE A 24 -9.67 -17.37 -5.33
N THR A 25 -9.19 -17.14 -6.55
CA THR A 25 -7.90 -16.45 -6.80
C THR A 25 -7.98 -14.96 -6.42
N LEU A 26 -6.82 -14.28 -6.33
CA LEU A 26 -6.80 -12.84 -6.10
C LEU A 26 -7.34 -12.08 -7.31
N GLU A 27 -7.07 -12.57 -8.52
CA GLU A 27 -7.62 -12.06 -9.78
C GLU A 27 -9.16 -12.11 -9.77
N ASP A 28 -9.74 -13.23 -9.32
CA ASP A 28 -11.19 -13.36 -9.24
C ASP A 28 -11.78 -12.56 -8.07
N ALA A 29 -11.04 -12.35 -6.99
CA ALA A 29 -11.44 -11.44 -5.91
C ALA A 29 -11.49 -9.96 -6.37
N ILE A 30 -10.57 -9.55 -7.25
CA ILE A 30 -10.60 -8.23 -7.89
C ILE A 30 -11.83 -8.10 -8.81
N LYS A 31 -12.08 -9.08 -9.68
CA LYS A 31 -13.29 -9.10 -10.53
C LYS A 31 -14.57 -9.09 -9.71
N LEU A 32 -14.58 -9.85 -8.60
CA LEU A 32 -15.70 -9.86 -7.67
C LEU A 32 -15.97 -8.46 -7.10
N THR A 33 -14.92 -7.75 -6.71
CA THR A 33 -15.00 -6.37 -6.22
C THR A 33 -15.68 -5.48 -7.25
N GLN A 34 -15.20 -5.49 -8.50
CA GLN A 34 -15.74 -4.69 -9.60
C GLN A 34 -17.21 -5.02 -9.94
N SER A 35 -17.61 -6.28 -9.75
CA SER A 35 -18.99 -6.72 -10.03
C SER A 35 -19.99 -6.42 -8.91
N VAL A 36 -19.53 -6.33 -7.65
CA VAL A 36 -20.40 -6.24 -6.47
C VAL A 36 -20.40 -4.85 -5.83
N LEU A 37 -19.28 -4.14 -5.90
CA LEU A 37 -19.15 -2.81 -5.32
C LEU A 37 -19.15 -1.77 -6.44
N HIS A 38 -20.07 -0.82 -6.41
CA HIS A 38 -20.03 0.32 -7.33
C HIS A 38 -18.91 1.29 -6.93
N PRO A 39 -18.37 2.07 -7.88
CA PRO A 39 -17.20 2.91 -7.64
C PRO A 39 -17.47 4.12 -6.72
N GLU A 40 -18.70 4.65 -6.71
CA GLU A 40 -19.01 5.84 -5.90
C GLU A 40 -18.93 5.57 -4.39
N PRO A 41 -18.56 6.57 -3.57
CA PRO A 41 -18.54 6.42 -2.12
C PRO A 41 -19.92 6.03 -1.57
N TYR A 42 -19.95 4.97 -0.77
CA TYR A 42 -21.17 4.49 -0.13
C TYR A 42 -21.57 5.39 1.03
N SER A 43 -22.86 5.71 1.14
CA SER A 43 -23.38 6.40 2.33
C SER A 43 -23.58 5.42 3.49
N LYS A 44 -23.62 5.92 4.73
CA LYS A 44 -23.93 5.07 5.89
C LYS A 44 -25.30 4.41 5.77
N GLU A 45 -26.31 5.13 5.29
CA GLU A 45 -27.67 4.63 5.08
C GLU A 45 -27.67 3.49 4.05
N GLU A 46 -26.97 3.68 2.95
CA GLU A 46 -26.83 2.65 1.91
C GLU A 46 -26.17 1.38 2.45
N VAL A 47 -25.07 1.51 3.22
CA VAL A 47 -24.44 0.35 3.86
C VAL A 47 -25.42 -0.36 4.81
N CYS A 48 -26.20 0.39 5.59
CA CYS A 48 -27.22 -0.18 6.48
C CYS A 48 -28.28 -0.95 5.70
N ASN A 49 -28.79 -0.39 4.60
CA ASN A 49 -29.77 -1.03 3.73
C ASN A 49 -29.20 -2.30 3.10
N ILE A 50 -27.98 -2.24 2.55
CA ILE A 50 -27.31 -3.39 1.95
C ILE A 50 -27.11 -4.47 3.00
N LEU A 51 -26.67 -4.16 4.22
CA LEU A 51 -26.40 -5.14 5.27
C LEU A 51 -27.67 -5.59 6.01
N GLY A 52 -28.77 -4.84 5.93
CA GLY A 52 -30.02 -5.10 6.63
C GLY A 52 -29.89 -4.89 8.15
N VAL A 53 -29.26 -3.78 8.56
CA VAL A 53 -28.98 -3.44 9.97
C VAL A 53 -29.35 -1.98 10.24
N SER A 54 -29.54 -1.63 11.51
CA SER A 54 -29.72 -0.22 11.90
C SER A 54 -28.38 0.54 11.92
N ALA A 55 -28.43 1.87 11.94
CA ALA A 55 -27.24 2.70 12.07
C ALA A 55 -26.51 2.48 13.41
N GLU A 56 -27.26 2.22 14.48
CA GLU A 56 -26.75 1.88 15.81
C GLU A 56 -26.03 0.53 15.79
N GLU A 57 -26.61 -0.49 15.15
CA GLU A 57 -25.96 -1.80 15.02
C GLU A 57 -24.68 -1.70 14.18
N LEU A 58 -24.71 -0.95 13.06
CA LEU A 58 -23.52 -0.73 12.24
C LEU A 58 -22.40 -0.06 13.05
N ALA A 59 -22.75 0.96 13.84
CA ALA A 59 -21.82 1.67 14.71
C ALA A 59 -21.17 0.76 15.76
N GLN A 60 -21.94 -0.17 16.36
CA GLN A 60 -21.45 -1.09 17.39
C GLN A 60 -20.61 -2.24 16.82
N THR A 61 -20.94 -2.71 15.61
CA THR A 61 -20.38 -3.96 15.07
C THR A 61 -19.23 -3.76 14.08
N SER A 62 -19.20 -2.60 13.41
CA SER A 62 -18.37 -2.40 12.21
C SER A 62 -17.57 -1.10 12.22
N LEU A 63 -17.88 -0.15 13.11
CA LEU A 63 -17.15 1.12 13.25
C LEU A 63 -16.34 1.15 14.54
N SER A 64 -15.22 1.87 14.50
CA SER A 64 -14.42 2.21 15.68
C SER A 64 -14.83 3.58 16.24
N GLN A 65 -14.40 3.89 17.46
CA GLN A 65 -14.74 5.16 18.13
C GLN A 65 -14.42 6.40 17.27
N ASN A 66 -13.29 6.41 16.57
CA ASN A 66 -12.85 7.51 15.72
C ASN A 66 -13.45 7.49 14.30
N THR A 67 -14.26 6.48 13.94
CA THR A 67 -14.93 6.38 12.63
C THR A 67 -16.45 6.49 12.72
N LEU A 68 -17.02 6.67 13.92
CA LEU A 68 -18.47 6.81 14.13
C LEU A 68 -19.09 7.95 13.30
N THR A 69 -18.36 9.04 13.09
CA THR A 69 -18.84 10.24 12.38
C THR A 69 -18.54 10.23 10.88
N VAL A 70 -17.89 9.18 10.37
CA VAL A 70 -17.61 9.06 8.93
C VAL A 70 -18.93 8.99 8.16
N ALA A 71 -19.05 9.85 7.16
CA ALA A 71 -20.26 10.01 6.36
C ALA A 71 -20.30 9.09 5.14
N SER A 72 -19.14 8.74 4.59
CA SER A 72 -19.02 7.95 3.36
C SER A 72 -17.87 6.94 3.40
N PHE A 73 -18.01 5.86 2.62
CA PHE A 73 -17.08 4.74 2.58
C PHE A 73 -16.69 4.39 1.14
N LYS A 74 -15.40 4.49 0.79
CA LYS A 74 -14.88 4.11 -0.54
C LYS A 74 -14.62 2.61 -0.66
N LEU A 75 -15.67 1.81 -0.49
CA LEU A 75 -15.56 0.35 -0.36
C LEU A 75 -14.92 -0.30 -1.60
N HIS A 76 -15.30 0.13 -2.80
CA HIS A 76 -14.76 -0.36 -4.06
C HIS A 76 -13.25 -0.15 -4.15
N ASP A 77 -12.79 1.09 -3.95
CA ASP A 77 -11.38 1.43 -4.12
C ASP A 77 -10.51 0.73 -3.08
N ARG A 78 -10.97 0.66 -1.82
CA ARG A 78 -10.20 0.03 -0.75
C ARG A 78 -10.10 -1.48 -0.96
N ALA A 79 -11.18 -2.14 -1.40
CA ALA A 79 -11.14 -3.56 -1.72
C ALA A 79 -10.25 -3.85 -2.94
N THR A 80 -10.34 -3.03 -3.98
CA THR A 80 -9.51 -3.15 -5.19
C THR A 80 -8.03 -2.98 -4.86
N HIS A 81 -7.69 -1.96 -4.05
CA HIS A 81 -6.33 -1.77 -3.55
C HIS A 81 -5.83 -3.02 -2.81
N VAL A 82 -6.57 -3.50 -1.80
CA VAL A 82 -6.11 -4.61 -0.95
C VAL A 82 -5.87 -5.89 -1.72
N TYR A 83 -6.80 -6.30 -2.60
CA TYR A 83 -6.60 -7.53 -3.37
C TYR A 83 -5.50 -7.39 -4.42
N SER A 84 -5.41 -6.24 -5.11
CA SER A 84 -4.33 -6.00 -6.08
C SER A 84 -2.95 -5.89 -5.43
N GLU A 85 -2.85 -5.31 -4.23
CA GLU A 85 -1.60 -5.23 -3.48
C GLU A 85 -1.17 -6.60 -2.97
N ALA A 86 -2.10 -7.41 -2.45
CA ALA A 86 -1.82 -8.79 -2.07
C ALA A 86 -1.31 -9.60 -3.26
N LYS A 87 -1.88 -9.39 -4.45
CA LYS A 87 -1.42 -10.03 -5.69
C LYS A 87 0.00 -9.58 -6.05
N ARG A 88 0.28 -8.27 -6.02
CA ARG A 88 1.63 -7.72 -6.29
C ARG A 88 2.68 -8.32 -5.37
N VAL A 89 2.37 -8.59 -4.10
CA VAL A 89 3.30 -9.26 -3.17
C VAL A 89 3.67 -10.67 -3.65
N TRP A 90 2.68 -11.47 -4.07
CA TRP A 90 2.95 -12.82 -4.59
C TRP A 90 3.69 -12.80 -5.93
N ASP A 91 3.34 -11.87 -6.82
CA ASP A 91 4.03 -11.68 -8.08
C ASP A 91 5.50 -11.25 -7.86
N PHE A 92 5.75 -10.31 -6.94
CA PHE A 92 7.09 -9.86 -6.56
C PHE A 92 7.92 -11.03 -6.03
N LYS A 93 7.36 -11.82 -5.10
CA LYS A 93 8.02 -13.02 -4.58
C LYS A 93 8.33 -14.02 -5.69
N LYS A 94 7.37 -14.29 -6.57
CA LYS A 94 7.55 -15.24 -7.68
C LYS A 94 8.71 -14.81 -8.60
N ILE A 95 8.81 -13.53 -8.93
CA ILE A 95 9.90 -13.00 -9.75
C ILE A 95 11.25 -13.14 -9.02
N CYS A 96 11.30 -12.90 -7.71
CA CYS A 96 12.50 -13.13 -6.91
C CYS A 96 12.93 -14.61 -6.88
N ASP A 97 11.97 -15.54 -6.84
CA ASP A 97 12.24 -16.97 -6.83
C ASP A 97 12.69 -17.49 -8.22
N GLU A 98 12.07 -17.01 -9.30
CA GLU A 98 12.32 -17.47 -10.68
C GLU A 98 13.49 -16.77 -11.36
N GLN A 99 13.82 -15.54 -10.95
CA GLN A 99 14.91 -14.72 -11.49
C GLN A 99 14.97 -14.66 -13.03
N PRO A 100 13.89 -14.23 -13.71
CA PRO A 100 13.93 -14.02 -15.16
C PRO A 100 14.98 -12.95 -15.54
N HIS A 101 15.40 -12.94 -16.81
CA HIS A 101 16.43 -12.02 -17.31
C HIS A 101 16.13 -10.53 -16.99
N ASN A 102 14.86 -10.14 -17.01
CA ASN A 102 14.38 -8.78 -16.71
C ASN A 102 13.74 -8.65 -15.33
N ALA A 103 14.18 -9.46 -14.35
CA ALA A 103 13.60 -9.49 -13.01
C ALA A 103 13.59 -8.10 -12.36
N SER A 104 14.69 -7.36 -12.43
CA SER A 104 14.81 -6.05 -11.80
C SER A 104 13.82 -5.02 -12.35
N GLU A 105 13.59 -5.00 -13.66
CA GLU A 105 12.59 -4.14 -14.29
C GLU A 105 11.17 -4.53 -13.88
N MET A 106 10.87 -5.83 -13.86
CA MET A 106 9.55 -6.33 -13.45
C MET A 106 9.24 -6.00 -11.99
N LEU A 107 10.21 -6.18 -11.09
CA LEU A 107 10.08 -5.83 -9.67
C LEU A 107 9.89 -4.31 -9.50
N GLY A 108 10.62 -3.51 -10.26
CA GLY A 108 10.50 -2.05 -10.26
C GLY A 108 9.10 -1.59 -10.68
N GLN A 109 8.55 -2.20 -11.74
CA GLN A 109 7.18 -1.92 -12.17
C GLN A 109 6.15 -2.26 -11.09
N LEU A 110 6.29 -3.40 -10.40
CA LEU A 110 5.39 -3.76 -9.30
C LEU A 110 5.43 -2.76 -8.15
N MET A 111 6.60 -2.18 -7.86
CA MET A 111 6.72 -1.11 -6.85
C MET A 111 5.98 0.17 -7.29
N ASN A 112 6.13 0.57 -8.56
CA ASN A 112 5.45 1.74 -9.10
C ASN A 112 3.93 1.56 -9.11
N ASP A 113 3.46 0.40 -9.55
CA ASP A 113 2.02 0.05 -9.55
C ASP A 113 1.44 0.05 -8.12
N SER A 114 2.22 -0.41 -7.14
CA SER A 114 1.86 -0.31 -5.73
C SER A 114 1.74 1.14 -5.28
N HIS A 115 2.69 2.02 -5.65
CA HIS A 115 2.60 3.43 -5.31
C HIS A 115 1.36 4.10 -5.91
N THR A 116 1.10 3.88 -7.20
CA THR A 116 -0.11 4.37 -7.88
C THR A 116 -1.37 3.89 -7.17
N SER A 117 -1.43 2.61 -6.79
CA SER A 117 -2.56 2.06 -6.04
C SER A 117 -2.72 2.70 -4.66
N CYS A 118 -1.62 2.92 -3.92
CA CYS A 118 -1.66 3.62 -2.63
C CYS A 118 -2.12 5.08 -2.77
N ARG A 119 -1.67 5.79 -3.81
CA ARG A 119 -2.02 7.18 -4.08
C ARG A 119 -3.48 7.33 -4.53
N ASP A 120 -3.90 6.55 -5.50
CA ASP A 120 -5.15 6.78 -6.23
C ASP A 120 -6.32 5.96 -5.65
N LEU A 121 -6.08 4.71 -5.24
CA LEU A 121 -7.14 3.83 -4.71
C LEU A 121 -7.21 3.80 -3.19
N TYR A 122 -6.06 3.81 -2.50
CA TYR A 122 -6.05 3.82 -1.03
C TYR A 122 -6.05 5.24 -0.45
N GLU A 123 -5.64 6.23 -1.25
CA GLU A 123 -5.50 7.65 -0.88
C GLU A 123 -4.66 7.84 0.38
N CYS A 124 -3.58 7.07 0.50
CA CYS A 124 -2.61 7.15 1.60
C CYS A 124 -1.27 7.77 1.19
N SER A 125 -1.17 8.40 0.04
CA SER A 125 0.02 9.21 -0.30
C SER A 125 -0.14 10.67 0.18
N CYS A 126 0.81 11.51 -0.18
CA CYS A 126 0.71 12.97 -0.06
C CYS A 126 1.55 13.65 -1.15
N PRO A 127 1.33 14.95 -1.44
CA PRO A 127 2.05 15.64 -2.52
C PRO A 127 3.58 15.57 -2.39
N ASP A 128 4.10 15.64 -1.16
CA ASP A 128 5.54 15.55 -0.89
C ASP A 128 6.11 14.17 -1.18
N LEU A 129 5.35 13.10 -0.91
CA LEU A 129 5.73 11.72 -1.22
C LEU A 129 5.65 11.46 -2.73
N ASP A 130 4.58 11.91 -3.38
CA ASP A 130 4.41 11.74 -4.83
C ASP A 130 5.55 12.40 -5.59
N HIS A 131 5.90 13.64 -5.22
CA HIS A 131 7.04 14.34 -5.77
C HIS A 131 8.35 13.59 -5.53
N LEU A 132 8.59 13.10 -4.31
CA LEU A 132 9.81 12.35 -3.98
C LEU A 132 9.92 11.06 -4.80
N VAL A 133 8.82 10.33 -4.95
CA VAL A 133 8.78 9.08 -5.72
C VAL A 133 9.07 9.35 -7.19
N ASP A 134 8.42 10.34 -7.80
CA ASP A 134 8.66 10.72 -9.19
C ASP A 134 10.13 11.13 -9.41
N LEU A 135 10.69 11.88 -8.46
CA LEU A 135 12.07 12.33 -8.51
C LEU A 135 13.05 11.16 -8.37
N CYS A 136 12.78 10.18 -7.50
CA CYS A 136 13.56 8.96 -7.39
C CYS A 136 13.59 8.20 -8.73
N ILE A 137 12.44 8.03 -9.39
CA ILE A 137 12.37 7.35 -10.69
C ILE A 137 13.18 8.13 -11.75
N GLN A 138 12.99 9.45 -11.82
CA GLN A 138 13.76 10.32 -12.72
C GLN A 138 15.27 10.36 -12.42
N SER A 139 15.69 9.90 -11.23
CA SER A 139 17.09 9.85 -10.81
C SER A 139 17.68 8.43 -10.96
N GLY A 140 16.98 7.51 -11.62
CA GLY A 140 17.50 6.18 -11.95
C GLY A 140 16.98 5.03 -11.09
N ALA A 141 15.98 5.24 -10.23
CA ALA A 141 15.29 4.12 -9.58
C ALA A 141 14.48 3.31 -10.61
N LEU A 142 14.63 1.99 -10.57
CA LEU A 142 13.81 1.05 -11.36
C LEU A 142 12.36 1.03 -10.88
N GLY A 143 12.17 1.23 -9.58
CA GLY A 143 10.86 1.41 -8.97
C GLY A 143 10.97 2.16 -7.66
N SER A 144 9.95 2.95 -7.33
CA SER A 144 9.89 3.75 -6.10
C SER A 144 8.47 3.83 -5.58
N ARG A 145 8.30 3.76 -4.25
CA ARG A 145 6.99 3.84 -3.60
C ARG A 145 7.11 4.37 -2.18
N LEU A 146 6.00 4.90 -1.65
CA LEU A 146 5.88 5.13 -0.21
C LEU A 146 6.06 3.84 0.59
N THR A 147 6.52 3.92 1.83
CA THR A 147 6.61 2.77 2.74
C THR A 147 6.04 3.12 4.12
N GLY A 148 5.48 2.11 4.79
CA GLY A 148 4.69 2.31 6.00
C GLY A 148 3.25 2.72 5.71
N ALA A 149 2.63 3.45 6.64
CA ALA A 149 1.21 3.82 6.56
C ALA A 149 0.90 4.85 5.46
N GLY A 150 1.87 5.71 5.13
CA GLY A 150 1.68 6.84 4.23
C GLY A 150 1.23 8.13 4.94
N TRP A 151 0.60 9.03 4.20
CA TRP A 151 0.29 10.42 4.58
C TRP A 151 1.53 11.20 5.04
N GLY A 152 2.67 10.92 4.40
CA GLY A 152 4.01 11.38 4.78
C GLY A 152 4.93 10.19 5.10
N GLY A 153 6.07 10.46 5.73
CA GLY A 153 7.05 9.44 6.08
C GLY A 153 8.08 9.19 4.98
N CYS A 154 8.34 7.92 4.68
CA CYS A 154 9.46 7.52 3.83
C CYS A 154 9.00 6.96 2.48
N ALA A 155 9.90 7.03 1.49
CA ALA A 155 9.84 6.25 0.27
C ALA A 155 10.93 5.17 0.27
N VAL A 156 10.70 4.07 -0.45
CA VAL A 156 11.68 3.03 -0.74
C VAL A 156 11.86 2.92 -2.25
N SER A 157 13.11 2.94 -2.69
CA SER A 157 13.48 2.95 -4.11
C SER A 157 14.46 1.81 -4.39
N MET A 158 14.21 1.09 -5.47
CA MET A 158 15.13 0.05 -5.96
C MET A 158 16.02 0.66 -7.04
N VAL A 159 17.33 0.61 -6.82
CA VAL A 159 18.34 1.29 -7.65
C VAL A 159 19.42 0.27 -8.02
N PRO A 160 19.93 0.25 -9.27
CA PRO A 160 21.09 -0.55 -9.64
C PRO A 160 22.30 -0.23 -8.74
N ALA A 161 23.04 -1.26 -8.33
CA ALA A 161 24.08 -1.12 -7.31
C ALA A 161 25.20 -0.14 -7.68
N ASP A 162 25.55 -0.10 -8.96
CA ASP A 162 26.52 0.81 -9.57
C ASP A 162 26.02 2.27 -9.67
N CYS A 163 24.71 2.49 -9.65
CA CYS A 163 24.09 3.82 -9.72
C CYS A 163 23.78 4.44 -8.35
N VAL A 164 23.96 3.73 -7.23
CA VAL A 164 23.52 4.18 -5.90
C VAL A 164 24.10 5.55 -5.52
N GLN A 165 25.39 5.77 -5.72
CA GLN A 165 26.04 7.02 -5.33
C GLN A 165 25.56 8.21 -6.16
N GLU A 166 25.35 8.00 -7.45
CA GLU A 166 24.82 9.00 -8.38
C GLU A 166 23.36 9.33 -8.02
N PHE A 167 22.54 8.30 -7.80
CA PHE A 167 21.15 8.41 -7.34
C PHE A 167 21.04 9.26 -6.07
N ILE A 168 21.82 8.93 -5.02
CA ILE A 168 21.81 9.69 -3.76
C ILE A 168 22.16 11.15 -4.00
N THR A 169 23.18 11.41 -4.83
CA THR A 169 23.62 12.77 -5.15
C THR A 169 22.51 13.56 -5.85
N MET A 170 21.84 12.95 -6.84
CA MET A 170 20.74 13.58 -7.56
C MET A 170 19.54 13.86 -6.66
N VAL A 171 19.13 12.90 -5.83
CA VAL A 171 17.99 13.06 -4.92
C VAL A 171 18.28 14.13 -3.86
N GLN A 172 19.50 14.14 -3.31
CA GLN A 172 19.94 15.18 -2.39
C GLN A 172 19.83 16.58 -3.02
N GLN A 173 20.33 16.76 -4.25
CA GLN A 173 20.32 18.06 -4.92
C GLN A 173 18.92 18.52 -5.36
N ARG A 174 18.10 17.58 -5.83
CA ARG A 174 16.81 17.91 -6.46
C ARG A 174 15.65 17.99 -5.46
N TYR A 175 15.70 17.24 -4.35
CA TYR A 175 14.63 17.22 -3.34
C TYR A 175 15.03 17.89 -2.03
N TYR A 176 16.17 17.49 -1.45
CA TYR A 176 16.54 17.94 -0.10
C TYR A 176 17.14 19.34 -0.09
N ALA A 177 18.05 19.66 -1.01
CA ALA A 177 18.69 20.98 -1.11
C ALA A 177 17.74 22.12 -1.55
N LYS A 178 16.48 21.80 -1.88
CA LYS A 178 15.46 22.79 -2.23
C LYS A 178 14.75 23.41 -1.02
N ASP A 179 14.98 22.85 0.17
CA ASP A 179 14.36 23.29 1.42
C ASP A 179 15.39 23.22 2.55
N PRO A 180 15.71 24.34 3.25
CA PRO A 180 16.73 24.35 4.30
C PRO A 180 16.46 23.36 5.45
N ALA A 181 15.19 23.08 5.77
CA ALA A 181 14.84 22.14 6.83
C ALA A 181 15.03 20.68 6.38
N ARG A 182 14.84 20.38 5.09
CA ARG A 182 15.17 19.07 4.50
C ARG A 182 16.69 18.90 4.37
N GLU A 183 17.39 19.91 3.89
CA GLU A 183 18.85 19.90 3.71
C GLU A 183 19.57 19.63 5.05
N ALA A 184 19.13 20.29 6.12
CA ALA A 184 19.70 20.11 7.46
C ALA A 184 19.63 18.67 7.98
N ARG A 185 18.73 17.82 7.45
CA ARG A 185 18.52 16.44 7.88
C ARG A 185 18.83 15.39 6.82
N VAL A 186 19.52 15.77 5.73
CA VAL A 186 19.69 14.87 4.58
C VAL A 186 20.45 13.60 4.95
N LYS A 187 21.43 13.69 5.85
CA LYS A 187 22.25 12.54 6.28
C LYS A 187 21.44 11.49 7.02
N GLU A 188 20.43 11.89 7.80
CA GLU A 188 19.52 10.96 8.48
C GLU A 188 18.35 10.51 7.59
N SER A 189 18.04 11.26 6.54
CA SER A 189 16.81 11.09 5.75
C SER A 189 17.01 10.38 4.41
N LEU A 190 18.24 10.30 3.89
CA LEU A 190 18.56 9.67 2.62
C LEU A 190 19.77 8.75 2.76
N PHE A 191 19.55 7.45 2.67
CA PHE A 191 20.60 6.43 2.83
C PHE A 191 20.27 5.17 2.04
N ALA A 192 21.31 4.43 1.67
CA ALA A 192 21.17 3.08 1.12
C ALA A 192 21.00 2.06 2.25
N THR A 193 20.28 0.98 1.98
CA THR A 193 20.02 -0.09 2.97
C THR A 193 20.14 -1.48 2.34
N VAL A 194 20.39 -2.47 3.19
CA VAL A 194 20.38 -3.91 2.87
C VAL A 194 19.60 -4.65 3.95
N PRO A 195 19.09 -5.86 3.69
CA PRO A 195 18.39 -6.64 4.71
C PRO A 195 19.25 -6.86 5.97
N GLY A 196 18.81 -6.30 7.10
CA GLY A 196 19.47 -6.42 8.40
C GLY A 196 19.00 -7.61 9.23
N SER A 197 19.69 -7.88 10.33
CA SER A 197 19.29 -8.91 11.30
C SER A 197 18.08 -8.48 12.15
N GLY A 198 17.37 -9.46 12.71
CA GLY A 198 16.28 -9.24 13.66
C GLY A 198 16.76 -8.84 15.06
N ALA A 199 15.83 -8.80 16.03
CA ALA A 199 16.13 -8.46 17.41
C ALA A 199 17.09 -9.46 18.07
N VAL A 200 18.09 -8.94 18.79
CA VAL A 200 19.11 -9.73 19.51
C VAL A 200 19.35 -9.14 20.91
N ILE A 201 19.82 -9.97 21.83
CA ILE A 201 20.24 -9.54 23.17
C ILE A 201 21.76 -9.48 23.20
N TYR A 202 22.31 -8.31 23.49
CA TYR A 202 23.75 -8.15 23.75
C TYR A 202 24.00 -8.40 25.25
N LYS A 203 24.84 -9.38 25.55
CA LYS A 203 25.34 -9.63 26.91
C LYS A 203 26.76 -9.12 26.99
N TRP A 204 27.05 -8.37 28.04
CA TRP A 204 28.41 -8.00 28.42
C TRP A 204 28.82 -8.90 29.58
N ASP A 205 30.01 -9.49 29.51
CA ASP A 205 30.62 -10.11 30.68
C ASP A 205 31.35 -9.00 31.47
N ASP A 206 31.14 -8.97 32.79
CA ASP A 206 31.78 -8.02 33.72
C ASP A 206 33.30 -8.25 33.85
#